data_AF-L5NRF4-F1
#
_entry.id   AF-L5NRF4-F1
#
_cell.length_a   1.000
_cell.length_b   1.000
_cell.length_c   1.000
_cell.angle_alpha   90.00
_cell.angle_beta   90.00
_cell.angle_gamma   90.00
#
_symmetry.space_group_name_H-M   'P 1'
#
loop_
_entity.id
_entity.type
_entity.pdbx_description
1 polymer ?
#
loop_
_entity_poly.entity_id
_entity_poly.type
_entity_poly.pdbx_seq_one_letter_code
_entity_poly.pdbx_strand_id
1 'polypeptide(L)'
;MTLAARIESFRELVEEWLRGLYHGMISHPAYEKIEQQAEDDEDAFMLACFPDAFGIPSPISYYTAELLPYLEDEFEAWERRMWDRGSLLERKGHQYHF
;
A
#
# COMPACT_ATOMS: atom_id res chain seq x y z
N MET A 1 -37.59 3.96 35.62
CA MET A 1 -36.64 3.06 34.94
C MET A 1 -35.58 2.66 35.95
N THR A 2 -35.39 1.36 36.18
CA THR A 2 -34.47 0.85 37.21
C THR A 2 -33.02 1.14 36.81
N LEU A 3 -32.17 1.45 37.80
CA LEU A 3 -30.77 1.84 37.58
C LEU A 3 -29.99 0.74 36.84
N ALA A 4 -30.34 -0.52 37.08
CA ALA A 4 -29.83 -1.69 36.37
C ALA A 4 -30.13 -1.67 34.86
N ALA A 5 -31.35 -1.28 34.46
CA ALA A 5 -31.71 -1.21 33.03
C ALA A 5 -30.92 -0.14 32.27
N ARG A 6 -30.53 0.95 32.96
CA ARG A 6 -29.73 2.03 32.37
C ARG A 6 -28.26 1.66 32.23
N ILE A 7 -27.74 0.84 33.15
CA ILE A 7 -26.37 0.29 33.06
C ILE A 7 -26.28 -0.69 31.89
N GLU A 8 -27.29 -1.57 31.73
CA GLU A 8 -27.30 -2.54 30.63
C GLU A 8 -27.34 -1.83 29.27
N SER A 9 -28.26 -0.88 29.09
CA SER A 9 -28.36 -0.12 27.84
C SER A 9 -27.08 0.67 27.52
N PHE A 10 -26.36 1.15 28.54
CA PHE A 10 -25.10 1.88 28.34
C PHE A 10 -23.98 0.94 27.92
N ARG A 11 -23.94 -0.27 28.49
CA ARG A 11 -22.94 -1.28 28.14
C ARG A 11 -23.09 -1.74 26.70
N GLU A 12 -24.31 -2.00 26.25
CA GLU A 12 -24.59 -2.39 24.85
C GLU A 12 -24.14 -1.32 23.86
N LEU A 13 -24.44 -0.04 24.17
CA LEU A 13 -24.05 1.11 23.34
C LEU A 13 -22.53 1.27 23.25
N VAL A 14 -21.82 1.06 24.36
CA VAL A 14 -20.35 1.12 24.40
C VAL A 14 -19.72 -0.04 23.65
N GLU A 15 -20.27 -1.25 23.77
CA GLU A 15 -19.76 -2.44 23.06
C GLU A 15 -19.90 -2.30 21.54
N GLU A 16 -21.05 -1.81 21.07
CA GLU A 16 -21.28 -1.53 19.65
C GLU A 16 -20.33 -0.45 19.13
N TRP A 17 -20.15 0.64 19.90
CA TRP A 17 -19.20 1.70 19.55
C TRP A 17 -17.75 1.23 19.52
N LEU A 18 -17.31 0.45 20.51
CA LEU A 18 -15.94 -0.08 20.55
C LEU A 18 -15.68 -1.03 19.39
N ARG A 19 -16.67 -1.83 18.99
CA ARG A 19 -16.53 -2.74 17.85
C ARG A 19 -16.47 -1.98 16.53
N GLY A 20 -17.31 -0.97 16.36
CA GLY A 20 -17.28 -0.08 15.19
C GLY A 20 -15.98 0.72 15.09
N LEU A 21 -15.51 1.26 16.23
CA LEU A 21 -14.25 2.00 16.31
C LEU A 21 -13.05 1.09 16.04
N TYR A 22 -13.00 -0.10 16.64
CA TYR A 22 -11.92 -1.07 16.40
C TYR A 22 -11.84 -1.48 14.94
N HIS A 23 -12.99 -1.74 14.31
CA HIS A 23 -13.03 -2.07 12.90
C HIS A 23 -12.56 -0.89 12.03
N GLY A 24 -13.17 0.29 12.18
CA GLY A 24 -12.81 1.46 11.38
C GLY A 24 -11.36 1.93 11.56
N MET A 25 -10.82 1.86 12.78
CA MET A 25 -9.50 2.37 13.10
C MET A 25 -8.37 1.39 12.80
N ILE A 26 -8.62 0.08 12.84
CA ILE A 26 -7.55 -0.92 12.72
C ILE A 26 -7.61 -1.66 11.38
N SER A 27 -8.77 -2.09 10.90
CA SER A 27 -8.80 -2.89 9.67
C SER A 27 -8.54 -2.05 8.43
N HIS A 28 -9.06 -0.82 8.38
CA HIS A 28 -8.90 0.05 7.22
C HIS A 28 -7.45 0.50 7.00
N PRO A 29 -6.75 1.06 8.01
CA PRO A 29 -5.37 1.50 7.83
C PRO A 29 -4.40 0.33 7.66
N ALA A 30 -4.70 -0.85 8.22
CA ALA A 30 -3.88 -2.03 8.02
C ALA A 30 -3.93 -2.51 6.56
N TYR A 31 -5.12 -2.52 5.95
CA TYR A 31 -5.27 -2.92 4.56
C TYR A 31 -4.52 -1.98 3.62
N GLU A 32 -4.70 -0.67 3.80
CA GLU A 32 -4.05 0.36 2.98
C GLU A 32 -2.52 0.25 3.04
N LYS A 33 -1.95 -0.01 4.23
CA LYS A 33 -0.49 -0.22 4.37
C LYS A 33 0.00 -1.48 3.66
N ILE A 34 -0.78 -2.56 3.68
CA ILE A 34 -0.42 -3.81 3.00
C ILE A 34 -0.45 -3.58 1.48
N GLU A 35 -1.49 -2.92 0.96
CA GLU A 35 -1.60 -2.57 -0.46
C GLU A 35 -0.43 -1.69 -0.91
N GLN A 36 -0.13 -0.63 -0.17
CA GLN A 36 1.03 0.23 -0.47
C GLN A 36 2.37 -0.54 -0.41
N GLN A 37 2.51 -1.50 0.50
CA GLN A 37 3.71 -2.34 0.58
C GLN A 37 3.82 -3.27 -0.63
N ALA A 38 2.71 -3.86 -1.07
CA ALA A 38 2.68 -4.70 -2.27
C ALA A 38 3.07 -3.90 -3.52
N GLU A 39 2.52 -2.68 -3.68
CA GLU A 39 2.92 -1.78 -4.76
C GLU A 39 4.40 -1.41 -4.71
N ASP A 40 4.96 -1.17 -3.52
CA ASP A 40 6.39 -0.86 -3.38
C ASP A 40 7.29 -2.05 -3.78
N ASP A 41 6.86 -3.28 -3.49
CA ASP A 41 7.59 -4.49 -3.86
C ASP A 41 7.52 -4.73 -5.39
N GLU A 42 6.36 -4.47 -6.01
CA GLU A 42 6.21 -4.49 -7.48
C GLU A 42 7.07 -3.42 -8.15
N ASP A 43 7.04 -2.19 -7.63
CA ASP A 43 7.82 -1.07 -8.14
C ASP A 43 9.33 -1.36 -8.09
N ALA A 44 9.80 -2.03 -7.03
CA ALA A 44 11.18 -2.47 -6.88
C ALA A 44 11.55 -3.60 -7.86
N PHE A 45 10.65 -4.54 -8.09
CA PHE A 45 10.82 -5.60 -9.09
C PHE A 45 10.93 -5.03 -10.50
N MET A 46 10.04 -4.11 -10.87
CA MET A 46 10.05 -3.45 -12.18
C MET A 46 11.33 -2.68 -12.41
N LEU A 47 11.83 -1.97 -11.40
CA LEU A 47 13.11 -1.29 -11.47
C LEU A 47 14.29 -2.25 -11.61
N ALA A 48 14.26 -3.40 -10.94
CA ALA A 48 15.33 -4.40 -11.06
C ALA A 48 15.36 -5.02 -12.46
N CYS A 49 14.19 -5.19 -13.09
CA CYS A 49 14.06 -5.75 -14.43
C CYS A 49 14.35 -4.73 -15.53
N PHE A 50 13.93 -3.47 -15.36
CA PHE A 50 13.97 -2.45 -16.40
C PHE A 50 14.60 -1.12 -15.93
N PRO A 51 15.80 -1.12 -15.34
CA PRO A 51 16.48 0.12 -14.92
C PRO A 51 16.87 1.00 -16.13
N ASP A 52 16.94 0.41 -17.33
CA ASP A 52 17.22 1.11 -18.59
C ASP A 52 16.16 2.19 -18.89
N ALA A 53 14.92 2.03 -18.40
CA ALA A 53 13.86 3.03 -18.54
C ALA A 53 14.23 4.39 -17.89
N PHE A 54 15.08 4.35 -16.85
CA PHE A 54 15.61 5.55 -16.18
C PHE A 54 17.03 5.91 -16.63
N GLY A 55 17.53 5.30 -17.70
CA GLY A 55 18.87 5.56 -18.23
C GLY A 55 20.01 4.91 -17.44
N ILE A 56 19.71 3.94 -16.57
CA ILE A 56 20.71 3.14 -15.86
C ILE A 56 20.94 1.87 -16.67
N PRO A 57 22.04 1.76 -17.43
CA PRO A 57 22.27 0.59 -18.27
C PRO A 57 22.51 -0.66 -17.41
N SER A 58 21.67 -1.67 -17.58
CA SER A 58 21.80 -2.96 -16.90
C SER A 58 21.78 -4.13 -17.88
N PRO A 59 22.65 -5.14 -17.69
CA PRO A 59 22.60 -6.36 -18.48
C PRO A 59 21.32 -7.18 -18.19
N ILE A 60 20.65 -6.94 -17.06
CA ILE A 60 19.43 -7.66 -16.68
C ILE A 60 18.29 -7.32 -17.63
N SER A 61 18.17 -6.05 -18.04
CA SER A 61 17.14 -5.56 -18.97
C SER A 61 17.06 -6.36 -20.27
N TYR A 62 18.21 -6.85 -20.75
CA TYR A 62 18.27 -7.70 -21.93
C TYR A 62 17.63 -9.08 -21.71
N TYR A 63 17.86 -9.68 -20.55
CA TYR A 63 17.33 -11.01 -20.21
C TYR A 63 15.87 -10.97 -19.77
N THR A 64 15.42 -9.86 -19.18
CA THR A 64 14.05 -9.68 -18.72
C THR A 64 13.12 -9.13 -19.80
N ALA A 65 13.65 -8.77 -20.98
CA ALA A 65 12.85 -8.28 -22.11
C ALA A 65 11.74 -9.25 -22.54
N GLU A 66 11.92 -10.56 -22.34
CA GLU A 66 10.90 -11.58 -22.61
C GLU A 66 9.67 -11.48 -21.70
N LEU A 67 9.80 -10.84 -20.54
CA LEU A 67 8.70 -10.61 -19.60
C LEU A 67 7.83 -9.42 -19.99
N LEU A 68 8.36 -8.50 -20.80
CA LEU A 68 7.70 -7.24 -21.13
C LEU A 68 6.28 -7.40 -21.71
N PRO A 69 6.00 -8.36 -22.62
CA PRO A 69 4.64 -8.55 -23.14
C PRO A 69 3.62 -9.02 -22.10
N TYR A 70 4.08 -9.56 -20.96
CA TYR A 70 3.23 -10.02 -19.87
C TYR A 70 3.05 -8.97 -18.77
N LEU A 71 3.84 -7.90 -18.82
CA LEU A 71 3.89 -6.84 -17.81
C LEU A 71 3.59 -5.47 -18.44
N GLU A 72 3.01 -5.42 -19.64
CA GLU A 72 2.80 -4.18 -20.40
C GLU A 72 1.93 -3.19 -19.62
N ASP A 73 0.81 -3.67 -19.06
CA ASP A 73 -0.13 -2.86 -18.30
C ASP A 73 0.50 -2.37 -16.98
N GLU A 74 1.21 -3.26 -16.27
CA GLU A 74 1.92 -2.94 -15.03
C GLU A 74 3.08 -1.97 -15.28
N PHE A 75 3.75 -2.07 -16.43
CA PHE A 75 4.85 -1.20 -16.82
C PHE A 75 4.37 0.24 -17.05
N GLU A 76 3.26 0.45 -17.78
CA GLU A 76 2.68 1.78 -17.98
C GLU A 76 2.22 2.40 -16.64
N ALA A 77 1.59 1.58 -15.78
CA ALA A 77 1.16 2.02 -14.46
C ALA A 77 2.35 2.40 -13.56
N TRP A 78 3.40 1.60 -13.58
CA TRP A 78 4.65 1.86 -12.85
C TRP A 78 5.35 3.12 -13.34
N GLU A 79 5.47 3.31 -14.65
CA GLU A 79 6.11 4.49 -15.24
C GLU A 79 5.40 5.78 -14.78
N ARG A 80 4.06 5.79 -14.80
CA ARG A 80 3.27 6.90 -14.24
C ARG A 80 3.51 7.12 -12.75
N ARG A 81 3.49 6.04 -11.94
CA ARG A 81 3.73 6.14 -10.49
C ARG A 81 5.12 6.70 -10.19
N MET A 82 6.13 6.34 -10.97
CA MET A 82 7.49 6.80 -10.79
C MET A 82 7.69 8.25 -11.23
N TRP A 83 6.99 8.70 -12.27
CA TRP A 83 7.07 10.09 -12.72
C TRP A 83 6.61 11.10 -11.65
N ASP A 84 5.58 10.74 -10.88
CA ASP A 84 5.06 11.57 -9.79
C ASP A 84 5.96 11.58 -8.54
N ARG A 85 7.04 10.76 -8.51
CA ARG A 85 7.91 10.58 -7.34
C ARG A 85 9.30 11.15 -7.59
N GLY A 86 9.86 11.78 -6.56
CA GLY A 86 11.25 12.20 -6.55
C GLY A 86 12.21 11.06 -6.21
N SER A 87 11.75 10.03 -5.47
CA SER A 87 12.57 8.85 -5.15
C SER A 87 11.73 7.61 -4.82
N LEU A 88 12.33 6.43 -4.97
CA LEU A 88 11.73 5.15 -4.57
C LEU A 88 11.45 5.06 -3.07
N LEU A 89 12.18 5.82 -2.25
CA LEU A 89 12.07 5.81 -0.79
C LEU A 89 11.05 6.81 -0.26
N GLU A 90 10.51 7.68 -1.11
CA GLU A 90 9.62 8.77 -0.72
C GLU A 90 8.35 8.28 -0.02
N ARG A 91 7.75 7.17 -0.50
CA ARG A 91 6.58 6.57 0.15
C ARG A 91 6.92 5.98 1.53
N LYS A 92 8.09 5.35 1.67
CA LYS A 92 8.55 4.80 2.96
C LYS A 92 8.77 5.93 3.97
N GLY A 93 9.31 7.07 3.54
CA GLY A 93 9.44 8.26 4.41
C GLY A 93 8.09 8.72 4.99
N HIS A 94 7.06 8.83 4.13
CA HIS A 94 5.71 9.19 4.56
C HIS A 94 5.07 8.17 5.51
N GLN A 95 5.26 6.87 5.29
CA GLN A 95 4.68 5.81 6.13
C GLN A 95 5.29 5.74 7.55
N TYR A 96 6.58 6.05 7.68
CA TYR A 96 7.31 5.94 8.94
C TYR A 96 7.48 7.29 9.67
N HIS A 97 6.88 8.38 9.16
CA HIS A 97 6.94 9.73 9.77
C HIS A 97 8.37 10.16 10.16
N PHE A 98 9.31 10.07 9.22
CA PHE A 98 10.64 10.70 9.37
C PHE A 98 10.72 11.99 8.57
#